data_AF-A0A3N6BY22-F1
#
_entry.id   AF-A0A3N6BY22-F1
#
_cell.length_a   1.000
_cell.length_b   1.000
_cell.length_c   1.000
_cell.angle_alpha   90.00
_cell.angle_beta   90.00
_cell.angle_gamma   90.00
#
_symmetry.space_group_name_H-M   'P 1'
#
loop_
_entity.id
_entity.type
_entity.pdbx_description
1 polymer ?
#
loop_
_entity_poly.entity_id
_entity_poly.type
_entity_poly.pdbx_seq_one_letter_code
_entity_poly.pdbx_strand_id
1 'polypeptide(L)'
;MSLAYYYALLREKQEQLRRLQACSNQLHLHQQEFIEYESNITQPTLSSKTWQGVLATKFDQTRHEQMLTKYRELDGQQFNSVYTVIAEKMSSLQSEISAIKEIIRSLEAARAAERAKSK
;
A
#
# COMPACT_ATOMS: atom_id res chain seq x y z
N MET A 1 -13.22 -11.52 -28.89
CA MET A 1 -12.82 -12.10 -27.58
C MET A 1 -13.99 -12.85 -26.98
N SER A 2 -13.77 -13.96 -26.27
CA SER A 2 -14.85 -14.79 -25.73
C SER A 2 -15.34 -14.30 -24.36
N LEU A 3 -16.58 -14.62 -23.99
CA LEU A 3 -17.10 -14.33 -22.65
C LEU A 3 -16.24 -14.96 -21.55
N ALA A 4 -15.69 -16.16 -21.79
CA ALA A 4 -14.80 -16.84 -20.87
C ALA A 4 -13.51 -16.04 -20.60
N TYR A 5 -12.97 -15.36 -21.61
CA TYR A 5 -11.82 -14.47 -21.46
C TYR A 5 -12.11 -13.32 -20.49
N TYR A 6 -13.27 -12.65 -20.63
CA TYR A 6 -13.62 -11.54 -19.73
C TYR A 6 -13.87 -11.98 -18.30
N TYR A 7 -14.42 -13.19 -18.09
CA TYR A 7 -14.53 -13.77 -16.75
C TYR A 7 -13.17 -14.09 -16.13
N ALA A 8 -12.22 -14.62 -16.91
CA ALA A 8 -10.85 -14.86 -16.44
C ALA A 8 -10.15 -13.54 -16.08
N LEU A 9 -10.27 -12.53 -16.95
CA LEU A 9 -9.71 -11.20 -16.71
C LEU A 9 -10.33 -10.52 -15.48
N LEU A 10 -11.65 -10.64 -15.29
CA LEU A 10 -12.33 -10.12 -14.10
C LEU A 10 -11.74 -10.74 -12.82
N ARG A 11 -11.59 -12.07 -12.80
CA ARG A 11 -11.02 -12.79 -11.66
C ARG A 11 -9.59 -12.36 -11.37
N GLU A 12 -8.77 -12.19 -12.41
CA GLU A 12 -7.40 -11.73 -12.26
C GLU A 12 -7.33 -10.33 -11.63
N LYS A 13 -8.14 -9.39 -12.13
CA LYS A 13 -8.16 -8.01 -11.61
C LYS A 13 -8.67 -7.93 -10.17
N GLN A 14 -9.67 -8.73 -9.82
CA GLN A 14 -10.15 -8.84 -8.44
C GLN A 14 -9.07 -9.40 -7.50
N GLU A 15 -8.30 -10.40 -7.95
CA GLU A 15 -7.20 -10.95 -7.16
C GLU A 15 -6.05 -9.95 -6.99
N GLN A 16 -5.71 -9.20 -8.05
CA GLN A 16 -4.73 -8.11 -7.98
C GLN A 16 -5.14 -7.05 -6.95
N LEU A 17 -6.43 -6.65 -6.95
CA LEU A 17 -6.96 -5.69 -5.98
C LEU A 17 -6.88 -6.25 -4.55
N ARG A 18 -7.29 -7.51 -4.34
CA ARG A 18 -7.24 -8.18 -3.03
C ARG A 18 -5.80 -8.24 -2.48
N ARG A 19 -4.83 -8.59 -3.33
CA ARG A 19 -3.41 -8.61 -2.95
C ARG A 19 -2.89 -7.23 -2.59
N LEU A 20 -3.30 -6.21 -3.33
CA LEU A 20 -2.88 -4.83 -3.07
C LEU A 20 -3.46 -4.30 -1.75
N GLN A 21 -4.72 -4.63 -1.44
CA GLN A 21 -5.34 -4.34 -0.14
C GLN A 21 -4.60 -5.03 1.02
N ALA A 22 -4.26 -6.31 0.86
CA ALA A 22 -3.50 -7.05 1.87
C ALA A 22 -2.11 -6.42 2.10
N CYS A 23 -1.41 -6.05 1.03
CA CYS A 23 -0.13 -5.35 1.10
C CYS A 23 -0.25 -4.02 1.83
N SER A 24 -1.26 -3.21 1.52
CA SER A 24 -1.52 -1.93 2.19
C SER A 24 -1.72 -2.10 3.70
N ASN A 25 -2.44 -3.14 4.11
CA ASN A 25 -2.66 -3.42 5.52
C ASN A 25 -1.38 -3.86 6.24
N GLN A 26 -0.57 -4.71 5.60
CA GLN A 26 0.73 -5.12 6.14
C GLN A 26 1.68 -3.92 6.28
N LEU A 27 1.71 -3.04 5.29
CA LEU A 27 2.52 -1.82 5.34
C LEU A 27 2.08 -0.91 6.49
N HIS A 28 0.78 -0.82 6.76
CA HIS A 28 0.26 -0.06 7.89
C HIS A 28 0.71 -0.60 9.25
N LEU A 29 0.71 -1.91 9.41
CA LEU A 29 1.25 -2.55 10.62
C LEU A 29 2.73 -2.23 10.80
N HIS A 30 3.53 -2.33 9.73
CA HIS A 30 4.96 -1.98 9.80
C HIS A 30 5.20 -0.49 10.08
N GLN A 31 4.35 0.41 9.57
CA GLN A 31 4.43 1.82 9.92
C GLN A 31 4.12 2.06 11.40
N GLN A 32 3.10 1.39 11.96
CA GLN A 32 2.78 1.49 13.38
C GLN A 32 3.94 1.00 14.26
N GLU A 33 4.48 -0.18 13.96
CA GLU A 33 5.67 -0.70 14.64
C GLU A 33 6.85 0.27 14.52
N PHE A 34 7.04 0.85 13.34
CA PHE A 34 8.07 1.86 13.12
C PHE A 34 7.84 3.08 14.01
N ILE A 35 6.64 3.66 14.07
CA ILE A 35 6.36 4.81 14.95
C ILE A 35 6.65 4.46 16.42
N GLU A 36 6.29 3.27 16.89
CA GLU A 36 6.57 2.82 18.26
C GLU A 36 8.07 2.79 18.57
N TYR A 37 8.89 2.37 17.61
CA TYR A 37 10.34 2.32 17.76
C TYR A 37 11.04 3.70 17.75
N GLU A 38 10.36 4.80 17.40
CA GLU A 38 10.93 6.17 17.54
C GLU A 38 11.33 6.45 19.00
N SER A 39 10.59 5.87 19.95
CA SER A 39 10.87 5.97 21.38
C SER A 39 12.27 5.46 21.76
N ASN A 40 12.79 4.44 21.07
CA ASN A 40 14.13 3.90 21.30
C ASN A 40 15.23 4.89 20.89
N ILE A 41 14.96 5.77 19.92
CA ILE A 41 15.90 6.81 19.47
C ILE A 41 15.88 7.99 20.44
N THR A 42 14.69 8.36 20.94
CA THR A 42 14.51 9.52 21.80
C THR A 42 14.84 9.25 23.27
N GLN A 43 14.68 8.01 23.76
CA GLN A 43 14.94 7.61 25.15
C GLN A 43 15.85 6.38 25.27
N PRO A 44 17.11 6.45 24.83
CA PRO A 44 18.02 5.32 24.98
C PRO A 44 18.53 5.16 26.41
N THR A 45 18.86 3.93 26.77
CA THR A 45 19.52 3.58 28.04
C THR A 45 20.89 4.27 28.21
N LEU A 46 21.60 4.47 27.10
CA LEU A 46 22.83 5.25 27.03
C LEU A 46 22.50 6.66 26.53
N SER A 47 22.44 7.62 27.46
CA SER A 47 22.20 9.04 27.18
C SER A 47 23.30 9.88 27.80
N SER A 48 23.37 11.16 27.45
CA SER A 48 24.24 12.14 28.13
C SER A 48 24.06 12.22 29.65
N LYS A 49 23.00 11.63 30.23
CA LYS A 49 22.82 11.53 31.69
C LYS A 49 23.51 10.32 32.31
N THR A 50 23.65 9.22 31.56
CA THR A 50 24.26 7.96 32.01
C THR A 50 25.67 7.76 31.45
N TRP A 51 26.05 8.53 30.43
CA TRP A 51 27.35 8.50 29.77
C TRP A 51 27.83 9.93 29.48
N GLN A 52 29.02 10.29 29.95
CA GLN A 52 29.56 11.65 29.88
C GLN A 52 30.80 11.73 28.97
N GLY A 53 31.04 12.92 28.41
CA GLY A 53 32.23 13.22 27.60
C GLY A 53 31.92 13.43 26.12
N VAL A 54 32.96 13.79 25.35
CA VAL A 54 32.85 14.23 23.94
C VAL A 54 32.18 13.17 23.04
N LEU A 55 32.41 11.88 23.31
CA LEU A 55 31.78 10.78 22.58
C LEU A 55 30.28 10.68 22.86
N ALA A 56 29.86 10.89 24.11
CA ALA A 56 28.44 10.89 24.48
C ALA A 56 27.70 12.07 23.84
N THR A 57 28.30 13.26 23.82
CA THR A 57 27.74 14.43 23.12
C THR A 57 27.59 14.18 21.62
N LYS A 58 28.62 13.62 20.96
CA LYS A 58 28.56 13.27 19.53
C LYS A 58 27.51 12.20 19.24
N PHE A 59 27.36 11.23 20.13
CA PHE A 59 26.35 10.18 20.01
C PHE A 59 24.93 10.76 20.12
N ASP A 60 24.68 11.60 21.13
CA ASP A 60 23.39 12.29 21.31
C ASP A 60 23.06 13.19 20.12
N GLN A 61 24.04 13.93 19.62
CA GLN A 61 23.89 14.79 18.43
C GLN A 61 23.52 13.97 17.19
N THR A 62 24.24 12.87 16.93
CA THR A 62 23.96 11.98 15.78
C THR A 62 22.54 11.41 15.84
N ARG A 63 22.08 11.00 17.03
CA ARG A 63 20.71 10.48 17.19
C ARG A 63 19.64 11.51 16.88
N HIS A 64 19.77 12.73 17.41
CA HIS A 64 18.72 13.74 17.25
C HIS A 64 18.77 14.45 15.90
N GLU A 65 19.96 14.79 15.41
CA GLU A 65 20.10 15.59 14.19
C GLU A 65 20.03 14.76 12.92
N GLN A 66 20.53 13.52 12.96
CA GLN A 66 20.59 12.66 11.77
C GLN A 66 19.54 11.55 11.82
N MET A 67 19.59 10.70 12.84
CA MET A 67 18.78 9.48 12.89
C MET A 67 17.28 9.80 13.03
N LEU A 68 16.91 10.68 13.96
CA LEU A 68 15.53 11.10 14.18
C LEU A 68 14.95 11.83 12.96
N THR A 69 15.74 12.67 12.30
CA THR A 69 15.35 13.34 11.04
C THR A 69 15.01 12.32 9.97
N LYS A 70 15.90 11.33 9.74
CA LYS A 70 15.66 10.25 8.78
C LYS A 70 14.45 9.40 9.16
N TYR A 71 14.23 9.19 10.45
CA TYR A 71 13.07 8.47 10.96
C TYR A 71 11.76 9.17 10.58
N ARG A 72 11.68 10.47 10.84
CA ARG A 72 10.50 11.29 10.55
C ARG A 72 10.29 11.50 9.05
N GLU A 73 11.36 11.59 8.27
CA GLU A 73 11.28 11.59 6.80
C GLU A 73 10.65 10.30 6.27
N LEU A 74 11.03 9.16 6.86
CA LEU A 74 10.52 7.85 6.45
C LEU A 74 9.03 7.70 6.84
N ASP A 75 8.69 7.97 8.11
CA ASP A 75 7.30 7.97 8.61
C ASP A 75 6.39 8.93 7.82
N GLY A 76 6.86 10.16 7.62
CA GLY A 76 6.08 11.21 6.99
C GLY A 76 6.04 11.11 5.47
N GLN A 77 7.17 11.32 4.79
CA GLN A 77 7.16 11.47 3.33
C GLN A 77 7.12 10.14 2.60
N GLN A 78 7.96 9.17 3.02
CA GLN A 78 8.13 7.94 2.24
C GLN A 78 6.90 7.03 2.32
N PHE A 79 6.37 6.78 3.52
CA PHE A 79 5.14 6.00 3.66
C PHE A 79 3.95 6.66 2.95
N ASN A 80 3.73 7.97 3.13
CA ASN A 80 2.63 8.68 2.46
C ASN A 80 2.72 8.61 0.92
N SER A 81 3.93 8.74 0.36
CA SER A 81 4.15 8.56 -1.07
C SER A 81 3.74 7.16 -1.54
N VAL A 82 4.16 6.12 -0.82
CA VAL A 82 3.81 4.73 -1.14
C VAL A 82 2.30 4.49 -1.02
N TYR A 83 1.64 4.98 0.04
CA TYR A 83 0.19 4.84 0.18
C TYR A 83 -0.58 5.55 -0.93
N THR A 84 -0.09 6.70 -1.39
CA THR A 84 -0.70 7.42 -2.51
C THR A 84 -0.66 6.57 -3.77
N VAL A 85 0.51 6.00 -4.11
CA VAL A 85 0.67 5.11 -5.27
C VAL A 85 -0.21 3.86 -5.16
N ILE A 86 -0.29 3.25 -3.97
CA ILE A 86 -1.16 2.10 -3.71
C ILE A 86 -2.63 2.47 -3.93
N ALA A 87 -3.08 3.59 -3.37
CA ALA A 87 -4.47 4.05 -3.47
C ALA A 87 -4.87 4.37 -4.93
N GLU A 88 -4.00 5.05 -5.67
CA GLU A 88 -4.18 5.32 -7.10
C GLU A 88 -4.31 4.01 -7.88
N LYS A 89 -3.45 3.02 -7.60
CA LYS A 89 -3.50 1.75 -8.31
C LYS A 89 -4.73 0.93 -7.95
N MET A 90 -5.19 0.98 -6.70
CA MET A 90 -6.47 0.38 -6.29
C MET A 90 -7.66 1.01 -7.02
N SER A 91 -7.70 2.34 -7.13
CA SER A 91 -8.74 3.06 -7.87
C SER A 91 -8.77 2.71 -9.36
N SER A 92 -7.60 2.62 -9.98
CA SER A 92 -7.44 2.13 -11.36
C SER A 92 -7.97 0.71 -11.55
N LEU A 93 -7.61 -0.22 -10.67
CA LEU A 93 -8.11 -1.61 -10.72
C LEU A 93 -9.63 -1.68 -10.52
N GLN A 94 -10.19 -0.88 -9.62
CA GLN A 94 -11.63 -0.83 -9.38
C GLN A 94 -12.40 -0.34 -10.62
N SER A 95 -11.83 0.64 -11.33
CA SER A 95 -12.38 1.17 -12.58
C SER A 95 -12.32 0.13 -13.70
N GLU A 96 -11.18 -0.56 -13.85
CA GLU A 96 -11.02 -1.67 -14.81
C GLU A 96 -12.01 -2.81 -14.54
N ILE A 97 -12.18 -3.22 -13.28
CA ILE A 97 -13.16 -4.24 -12.87
C ILE A 97 -14.57 -3.83 -13.27
N SER A 98 -14.94 -2.57 -13.05
CA SER A 98 -16.26 -2.04 -13.38
C SER A 98 -16.50 -2.07 -14.90
N ALA A 99 -15.52 -1.63 -15.69
CA ALA A 99 -15.59 -1.70 -17.15
C ALA A 99 -15.72 -3.15 -17.67
N ILE A 100 -14.96 -4.10 -17.11
CA ILE A 100 -15.05 -5.52 -17.49
C ILE A 100 -16.44 -6.08 -17.20
N LYS A 101 -17.04 -5.72 -16.06
CA LYS A 101 -18.40 -6.14 -15.71
C LYS A 101 -19.43 -5.61 -16.71
N GLU A 102 -19.34 -4.35 -17.14
CA GLU A 102 -20.22 -3.81 -18.18
C GLU A 102 -20.08 -4.58 -19.51
N ILE A 103 -18.84 -4.89 -19.91
CA ILE A 103 -18.58 -5.68 -21.11
C ILE A 103 -19.23 -7.07 -21.01
N ILE A 104 -19.07 -7.76 -19.88
CA ILE A 104 -19.70 -9.06 -19.64
C ILE A 104 -21.22 -8.96 -19.79
N ARG A 105 -21.87 -7.97 -19.16
CA ARG A 105 -23.33 -7.79 -19.25
C ARG A 105 -23.78 -7.57 -20.70
N SER A 106 -23.06 -6.74 -21.47
CA SER A 106 -23.40 -6.49 -22.88
C SER A 106 -23.29 -7.76 -23.74
N LEU A 107 -22.25 -8.57 -23.53
CA LEU A 107 -22.00 -9.81 -24.27
C LEU A 107 -23.04 -10.89 -23.93
N GLU A 108 -23.47 -10.96 -22.68
CA GLU A 108 -24.54 -11.87 -22.25
C GLU A 108 -25.89 -11.50 -22.86
N ALA A 109 -26.24 -10.20 -22.86
CA ALA A 109 -27.46 -9.71 -23.49
C ALA A 109 -27.47 -10.01 -25.00
N ALA A 110 -26.36 -9.76 -25.70
CA ALA A 110 -26.23 -10.07 -27.12
C ALA A 110 -26.42 -11.57 -27.41
N ARG A 111 -25.80 -12.44 -26.60
CA ARG A 111 -25.96 -13.90 -26.73
C ARG A 111 -27.38 -14.37 -26.46
N ALA A 112 -28.07 -13.78 -25.49
CA ALA A 112 -29.46 -14.09 -25.20
C ALA A 112 -30.38 -13.70 -26.37
N ALA A 113 -30.16 -12.52 -26.96
CA ALA A 113 -30.91 -12.05 -28.13
C ALA A 113 -30.72 -12.95 -29.36
N GLU A 114 -29.49 -13.37 -29.65
CA GLU A 114 -29.21 -14.30 -30.76
C GLU A 114 -29.87 -15.67 -30.57
N ARG A 115 -29.88 -16.20 -29.34
CA ARG A 115 -30.61 -17.44 -29.01
C ARG A 115 -32.13 -17.31 -29.16
N ALA A 116 -32.68 -16.13 -28.89
CA ALA A 116 -34.10 -15.86 -29.05
C ALA A 116 -34.51 -15.72 -30.52
N LYS A 117 -33.62 -15.25 -31.40
CA LYS A 117 -33.86 -15.16 -32.86
C LYS A 117 -33.69 -16.49 -33.60
N SER A 118 -32.92 -17.43 -33.05
CA SER A 118 -32.71 -18.78 -33.60
C SER A 118 -33.78 -19.81 -33.17
N LYS A 119 -34.81 -19.38 -32.44
CA LYS A 119 -35.99 -20.17 -32.08
C LYS A 119 -37.21 -19.66 -32.83
#